data_AF-A0A852Z197-F1
#
_entry.id   AF-A0A852Z197-F1
#
_cell.length_a   1.000
_cell.length_b   1.000
_cell.length_c   1.000
_cell.angle_alpha   90.00
_cell.angle_beta   90.00
_cell.angle_gamma   90.00
#
_symmetry.space_group_name_H-M   'P 1'
#
loop_
_entity.id
_entity.type
_entity.pdbx_description
1 polymer ?
#
loop_
_entity_poly.entity_id
_entity_poly.type
_entity_poly.pdbx_seq_one_letter_code
_entity_poly.pdbx_strand_id
1 'polypeptide(L)'
;MPEPAPLPVFDTTEEAVRQMRAAGAFVHVVDGSEVFSKRMMLDAVAAELSFPEWAGRNLDALHDCLIDLSWLPAGEHVLVWSNHRVLAEHDPKAYRGVGSVLVAAAQESGERVFRAVCAEDGNAE
;
A
#
# COMPACT_ATOMS: atom_id res chain seq x y z
N MET A 1 -17.32 13.50 -6.43
CA MET A 1 -16.56 12.58 -5.56
C MET A 1 -15.57 13.46 -4.80
N PRO A 2 -15.58 13.49 -3.46
CA PRO A 2 -14.53 14.20 -2.72
C PRO A 2 -13.17 13.57 -3.05
N GLU A 3 -12.13 14.38 -3.19
CA GLU A 3 -10.78 13.84 -3.34
C GLU A 3 -10.43 13.06 -2.07
N PRO A 4 -9.91 11.82 -2.21
CA PRO A 4 -9.45 11.05 -1.06
C PRO A 4 -8.41 11.83 -0.26
N ALA A 5 -8.51 11.80 1.07
CA ALA A 5 -7.50 12.40 1.93
C ALA A 5 -6.12 11.77 1.63
N PRO A 6 -5.04 12.56 1.61
CA PRO A 6 -3.70 12.03 1.39
C PRO A 6 -3.36 10.99 2.46
N LEU A 7 -2.64 9.94 2.06
CA LEU A 7 -2.19 8.89 2.97
C LEU A 7 -1.33 9.52 4.09
N PRO A 8 -1.51 9.10 5.35
CA PRO A 8 -0.65 9.57 6.42
C PRO A 8 0.79 9.16 6.14
N VAL A 9 1.72 10.09 6.37
CA VAL A 9 3.15 9.92 6.13
C VAL A 9 3.86 9.81 7.48
N PHE A 10 4.69 8.77 7.64
CA PHE A 10 5.54 8.54 8.81
C PHE A 10 6.99 8.91 8.51
N ASP A 11 7.73 9.32 9.54
CA ASP A 11 9.15 9.71 9.45
C ASP A 11 10.10 8.54 9.15
N THR A 12 9.70 7.30 9.43
CA THR A 12 10.45 6.07 9.07
C THR A 12 9.50 4.89 8.93
N THR A 13 9.90 3.89 8.14
CA THR A 13 9.14 2.64 8.01
C THR A 13 9.10 1.87 9.32
N GLU A 14 10.19 1.86 10.08
CA GLU A 14 10.26 1.20 11.38
C GLU A 14 9.24 1.79 12.38
N GLU A 15 9.08 3.11 12.41
CA GLU A 15 8.11 3.77 13.28
C GLU A 15 6.67 3.43 12.90
N ALA A 16 6.36 3.51 11.59
CA ALA A 16 5.05 3.11 11.07
C ALA A 16 4.73 1.66 11.45
N VAL A 17 5.66 0.74 11.20
CA VAL A 17 5.50 -0.69 11.52
C VAL A 17 5.28 -0.89 13.01
N ARG A 18 6.10 -0.25 13.85
CA ARG A 18 5.99 -0.37 15.30
C ARG A 18 4.63 0.12 15.81
N GLN A 19 4.18 1.28 15.34
CA GLN A 19 2.93 1.88 15.79
C GLN A 19 1.71 1.05 15.37
N MET A 20 1.70 0.57 14.12
CA MET A 20 0.59 -0.25 13.61
C MET A 20 0.56 -1.64 14.24
N ARG A 21 1.73 -2.28 14.45
CA ARG A 21 1.82 -3.54 15.20
C ARG A 21 1.38 -3.38 16.66
N ALA A 22 1.71 -2.26 17.30
CA ALA A 22 1.26 -1.97 18.66
C ALA A 22 -0.26 -1.80 18.75
N ALA A 23 -0.91 -1.35 17.67
CA ALA A 23 -2.37 -1.30 17.55
C ALA A 23 -3.01 -2.68 17.28
N GLY A 24 -2.20 -3.72 17.05
CA GLY A 24 -2.66 -5.07 16.73
C GLY A 24 -2.96 -5.31 15.25
N ALA A 25 -2.53 -4.39 14.37
CA ALA A 25 -2.73 -4.53 12.94
C ALA A 25 -1.62 -5.38 12.27
N PHE A 26 -1.98 -6.05 11.18
CA PHE A 26 -1.07 -6.78 10.32
C PHE A 26 -0.37 -5.81 9.38
N VAL A 27 0.91 -5.60 9.62
CA VAL A 27 1.71 -4.65 8.83
C VAL A 27 2.45 -5.35 7.71
N HIS A 28 2.29 -4.81 6.51
CA HIS A 28 2.92 -5.23 5.27
C HIS A 28 3.77 -4.08 4.74
N VAL A 29 5.04 -4.33 4.40
CA VAL A 29 5.99 -3.27 4.04
C VAL A 29 6.38 -3.43 2.58
N VAL A 30 6.01 -2.45 1.76
CA VAL A 30 6.42 -2.41 0.36
C VAL A 30 7.56 -1.43 0.21
N ASP A 31 8.74 -1.98 -0.10
CA ASP A 31 9.89 -1.15 -0.44
C ASP A 31 9.77 -0.59 -1.85
N GLY A 32 9.66 0.74 -1.92
CA GLY A 32 9.58 1.49 -3.17
C GLY A 32 10.93 1.79 -3.81
N SER A 33 12.07 1.46 -3.16
CA SER A 33 13.39 1.90 -3.62
C SER A 33 13.77 1.35 -5.00
N GLU A 34 13.32 0.13 -5.29
CA GLU A 34 13.52 -0.53 -6.59
C GLU A 34 12.25 -0.52 -7.47
N VAL A 35 11.21 0.24 -7.09
CA VAL A 35 9.91 0.25 -7.78
C VAL A 35 9.82 1.42 -8.74
N PHE A 36 10.27 1.20 -9.98
CA PHE A 36 10.32 2.25 -11.02
C PHE A 36 9.11 2.25 -11.96
N SER A 37 8.15 1.36 -11.77
CA SER A 37 7.03 1.18 -12.70
C SER A 37 5.80 0.62 -12.01
N LYS A 38 4.62 0.95 -12.55
CA LYS A 38 3.32 0.44 -12.08
C LYS A 38 3.31 -1.08 -11.89
N ARG A 39 3.87 -1.84 -12.84
CA ARG A 39 3.93 -3.31 -12.75
C ARG A 39 4.75 -3.76 -11.55
N MET A 40 5.91 -3.16 -11.32
CA MET A 40 6.76 -3.51 -10.18
C MET A 40 6.05 -3.23 -8.86
N MET A 41 5.31 -2.11 -8.78
CA MET A 41 4.50 -1.79 -7.61
C MET A 41 3.39 -2.83 -7.39
N LEU A 42 2.68 -3.21 -8.45
CA LEU A 42 1.63 -4.23 -8.39
C LEU A 42 2.19 -5.59 -7.96
N ASP A 43 3.31 -6.04 -8.55
CA ASP A 43 3.96 -7.30 -8.19
C ASP A 43 4.50 -7.25 -6.73
N ALA A 44 5.05 -6.11 -6.26
CA ALA A 44 5.52 -5.94 -4.89
C ALA A 44 4.38 -5.99 -3.86
N VAL A 45 3.29 -5.27 -4.09
CA VAL A 45 2.10 -5.31 -3.23
C VAL A 45 1.48 -6.71 -3.23
N ALA A 46 1.40 -7.35 -4.40
CA ALA A 46 0.89 -8.71 -4.54
C ALA A 46 1.73 -9.72 -3.76
N ALA A 47 3.06 -9.59 -3.77
CA ALA A 47 3.94 -10.45 -2.99
C ALA A 47 3.73 -10.26 -1.47
N GLU A 48 3.70 -9.01 -1.01
CA GLU A 48 3.53 -8.69 0.42
C GLU A 48 2.16 -9.14 0.96
N LEU A 49 1.09 -8.86 0.23
CA LEU A 49 -0.27 -9.23 0.62
C LEU A 49 -0.64 -10.68 0.23
N SER A 50 0.32 -11.46 -0.26
CA SER A 50 0.13 -12.85 -0.70
C SER A 50 -1.06 -12.99 -1.66
N PHE A 51 -1.15 -12.10 -2.64
CA PHE A 51 -2.22 -12.11 -3.62
C PHE A 51 -2.20 -13.41 -4.43
N PRO A 52 -3.37 -13.97 -4.75
CA PRO A 52 -3.45 -15.18 -5.54
C PRO A 52 -2.99 -14.97 -6.98
N GLU A 53 -2.52 -16.04 -7.64
CA GLU A 53 -1.98 -15.97 -9.01
C GLU A 53 -2.98 -15.48 -10.08
N TRP A 54 -4.27 -15.55 -9.79
CA TRP A 54 -5.33 -15.04 -10.65
C TRP A 54 -5.55 -13.53 -10.53
N ALA A 55 -4.94 -12.86 -9.54
CA ALA A 55 -5.05 -11.42 -9.35
C ALA A 55 -4.54 -10.69 -10.61
N GLY A 56 -5.39 -9.86 -11.18
CA GLY A 56 -5.07 -9.12 -12.39
C GLY A 56 -3.89 -8.15 -12.16
N ARG A 57 -3.03 -7.99 -13.17
CA ARG A 57 -1.91 -7.02 -13.14
C ARG A 57 -2.35 -5.61 -13.56
N ASN A 58 -3.41 -5.10 -12.96
CA ASN A 58 -3.93 -3.75 -13.20
C ASN A 58 -4.42 -3.08 -11.90
N LEU A 59 -4.76 -1.79 -11.97
CA LEU A 59 -5.15 -0.98 -10.80
C LEU A 59 -6.53 -1.36 -10.26
N ASP A 60 -7.47 -1.70 -11.13
CA ASP A 60 -8.81 -2.15 -10.74
C ASP A 60 -8.75 -3.49 -10.00
N ALA A 61 -7.95 -4.43 -10.49
CA ALA A 61 -7.72 -5.72 -9.84
C ALA A 61 -6.99 -5.57 -8.50
N LEU A 62 -6.07 -4.59 -8.39
CA LEU A 62 -5.48 -4.24 -7.10
C LEU A 62 -6.56 -3.76 -6.13
N HIS A 63 -7.44 -2.85 -6.55
CA HIS A 63 -8.54 -2.36 -5.73
C HIS A 63 -9.46 -3.50 -5.26
N ASP A 64 -9.91 -4.35 -6.18
CA ASP A 64 -10.75 -5.52 -5.87
C ASP A 64 -10.08 -6.44 -4.83
N CYS A 65 -8.76 -6.68 -4.99
CA CYS A 65 -8.04 -7.53 -4.06
C CYS A 65 -7.88 -6.89 -2.66
N LEU A 66 -7.71 -5.57 -2.60
CA LEU A 66 -7.53 -4.82 -1.36
C LEU A 66 -8.82 -4.68 -0.53
N ILE A 67 -9.99 -4.71 -1.17
CA ILE A 67 -11.28 -4.69 -0.46
C ILE A 67 -11.74 -6.10 -0.05
N ASP A 68 -11.32 -7.13 -0.79
CA ASP A 68 -11.67 -8.52 -0.50
C ASP A 68 -10.81 -9.09 0.63
N LEU A 69 -9.47 -9.06 0.47
CA LEU A 69 -8.46 -9.61 1.39
C LEU A 69 -8.86 -10.95 2.06
N SER A 70 -9.73 -11.73 1.43
CA SER A 70 -10.44 -12.83 2.09
C SER A 70 -9.51 -13.99 2.44
N TRP A 71 -8.38 -14.09 1.74
CA TRP A 71 -7.31 -15.07 1.95
C TRP A 71 -6.36 -14.73 3.10
N LEU A 72 -6.38 -13.50 3.61
CA LEU A 72 -5.55 -13.10 4.76
C LEU A 72 -6.24 -13.41 6.10
N PRO A 73 -5.57 -13.25 7.25
CA PRO A 73 -6.23 -13.30 8.56
C PRO A 73 -7.29 -12.20 8.71
N ALA A 74 -8.40 -12.45 9.40
CA ALA A 74 -9.37 -11.39 9.69
C ALA A 74 -8.74 -10.36 10.67
N GLY A 75 -8.81 -9.08 10.32
CA GLY A 75 -8.23 -8.00 11.13
C GLY A 75 -7.98 -6.73 10.33
N GLU A 76 -7.25 -5.80 10.94
CA GLU A 76 -6.76 -4.59 10.27
C GLU A 76 -5.45 -4.90 9.56
N HIS A 77 -5.37 -4.60 8.27
CA HIS A 77 -4.19 -4.73 7.43
C HIS A 77 -3.67 -3.34 7.06
N VAL A 78 -2.41 -3.08 7.37
CA VAL A 78 -1.78 -1.80 7.06
C VAL A 78 -0.63 -2.02 6.08
N LEU A 79 -0.72 -1.42 4.90
CA LEU A 79 0.36 -1.35 3.93
C LEU A 79 1.21 -0.10 4.20
N VAL A 80 2.47 -0.31 4.54
CA VAL A 80 3.48 0.76 4.67
C VAL A 80 4.24 0.82 3.36
N TRP A 81 4.07 1.92 2.62
CA TRP A 81 4.79 2.17 1.39
C TRP A 81 5.98 3.07 1.66
N SER A 82 7.17 2.48 1.70
CA SER A 82 8.43 3.21 1.86
C SER A 82 9.00 3.66 0.52
N ASN A 83 9.89 4.65 0.55
CA ASN A 83 10.59 5.15 -0.65
C ASN A 83 9.65 5.48 -1.83
N HIS A 84 8.41 5.88 -1.51
CA HIS A 84 7.34 6.07 -2.48
C HIS A 84 7.63 7.18 -3.52
N ARG A 85 8.56 8.09 -3.19
CA ARG A 85 9.02 9.15 -4.10
C ARG A 85 9.72 8.61 -5.35
N VAL A 86 10.39 7.47 -5.27
CA VAL A 86 11.07 6.84 -6.42
C VAL A 86 10.08 6.59 -7.56
N LEU A 87 8.93 5.98 -7.26
CA LEU A 87 7.89 5.78 -8.27
C LEU A 87 7.31 7.12 -8.78
N ALA A 88 7.18 8.12 -7.90
CA ALA A 88 6.69 9.44 -8.30
C ALA A 88 7.64 10.16 -9.27
N GLU A 89 8.95 9.98 -9.12
CA GLU A 89 9.99 10.54 -10.00
C GLU A 89 10.06 9.82 -11.34
N HIS A 90 9.95 8.49 -11.34
CA HIS A 90 10.04 7.68 -12.56
C HIS A 90 8.72 7.61 -13.35
N ASP A 91 7.58 7.45 -12.67
CA ASP A 91 6.26 7.34 -13.28
C ASP A 91 5.18 8.02 -12.40
N PRO A 92 5.03 9.35 -12.51
CA PRO A 92 4.07 10.11 -11.70
C PRO A 92 2.61 9.71 -11.97
N LYS A 93 2.32 9.14 -13.15
CA LYS A 93 0.98 8.65 -13.49
C LYS A 93 0.68 7.35 -12.74
N ALA A 94 1.64 6.42 -12.70
CA ALA A 94 1.55 5.21 -11.89
C ALA A 94 1.41 5.54 -10.41
N TYR A 95 2.24 6.45 -9.89
CA TYR A 95 2.18 6.89 -8.50
C TYR A 95 0.79 7.40 -8.09
N ARG A 96 0.20 8.31 -8.88
CA ARG A 96 -1.17 8.82 -8.63
C ARG A 96 -2.21 7.72 -8.73
N GLY A 97 -2.09 6.82 -9.71
CA GLY A 97 -3.03 5.71 -9.89
C GLY A 97 -3.01 4.74 -8.70
N VAL A 98 -1.83 4.34 -8.26
CA VAL A 98 -1.65 3.46 -7.09
C VAL A 98 -2.14 4.15 -5.83
N GLY A 99 -1.73 5.39 -5.57
CA GLY A 99 -2.20 6.15 -4.41
C GLY A 99 -3.73 6.29 -4.37
N SER A 100 -4.35 6.58 -5.52
CA SER A 100 -5.82 6.67 -5.61
C SER A 100 -6.51 5.34 -5.28
N VAL A 101 -5.98 4.22 -5.78
CA VAL A 101 -6.52 2.88 -5.48
C VAL A 101 -6.37 2.55 -4.00
N LEU A 102 -5.20 2.82 -3.40
CA LEU A 102 -4.96 2.56 -1.99
C LEU A 102 -5.93 3.32 -1.08
N VAL A 103 -6.19 4.60 -1.38
CA VAL A 103 -7.15 5.36 -0.56
C VAL A 103 -8.59 4.91 -0.81
N ALA A 104 -8.97 4.63 -2.06
CA ALA A 104 -10.30 4.13 -2.37
C ALA A 104 -10.57 2.80 -1.65
N ALA A 105 -9.64 1.85 -1.75
CA ALA A 105 -9.73 0.57 -1.07
C ALA A 105 -9.81 0.73 0.46
N ALA A 106 -9.07 1.68 1.05
CA ALA A 106 -9.13 1.94 2.48
C ALA A 106 -10.48 2.54 2.95
N GLN A 107 -11.24 3.17 2.06
CA GLN A 107 -12.58 3.69 2.37
C GLN A 107 -13.68 2.65 2.12
N GLU A 108 -13.44 1.75 1.18
CA GLU A 108 -14.39 0.70 0.77
C GLU A 108 -14.15 -0.63 1.51
N SER A 109 -13.10 -0.72 2.32
CA SER A 109 -12.78 -1.91 3.10
C SER A 109 -13.93 -2.25 4.07
N GLY A 110 -14.39 -3.50 4.01
CA GLY A 110 -15.50 -4.01 4.81
C GLY A 110 -15.06 -4.55 6.18
N GLU A 111 -15.29 -5.84 6.41
CA GLU A 111 -14.94 -6.52 7.67
C GLU A 111 -13.42 -6.58 7.93
N ARG A 112 -12.62 -6.56 6.85
CA ARG A 112 -11.16 -6.52 6.86
C ARG A 112 -10.72 -5.10 6.55
N VAL A 113 -10.40 -4.33 7.58
CA VAL A 113 -10.03 -2.93 7.41
C VAL A 113 -8.67 -2.85 6.74
N PHE A 114 -8.63 -2.28 5.55
CA PHE A 114 -7.39 -1.99 4.85
C PHE A 114 -7.00 -0.53 5.10
N ARG A 115 -5.73 -0.29 5.42
CA ARG A 115 -5.16 1.06 5.47
C ARG A 115 -3.85 1.06 4.71
N ALA A 116 -3.57 2.18 4.06
CA ALA A 116 -2.26 2.44 3.50
C ALA A 116 -1.66 3.66 4.18
N VAL A 117 -0.35 3.63 4.37
CA VAL A 117 0.43 4.72 4.94
C VAL A 117 1.72 4.84 4.16
N CYS A 118 2.22 6.06 3.97
CA CYS A 118 3.53 6.26 3.38
C CYS A 118 4.57 6.38 4.50
N ALA A 119 5.79 5.95 4.23
CA ALA A 119 6.92 6.23 5.10
C ALA A 119 8.03 6.86 4.27
N GLU A 120 8.62 7.92 4.80
CA GLU A 120 9.88 8.42 4.30
C GLU A 120 10.95 7.64 5.06
N ASP A 121 11.57 6.61 4.47
CA ASP A 121 12.84 6.16 5.04
C ASP A 121 13.82 7.28 4.75
N GLY A 122 13.97 8.17 5.72
CA GLY A 122 14.95 9.25 5.66
C GLY A 122 16.25 8.61 5.23
N ASN A 123 16.67 8.89 4.00
CA ASN A 123 17.98 8.56 3.48
C ASN A 123 18.95 9.11 4.52
N ALA A 124 19.46 8.22 5.37
CA ALA A 124 20.42 8.53 6.39
C ALA A 124 21.72 8.83 5.66
N GLU A 125 21.82 10.04 5.12
CA GLU A 125 23.09 10.69 4.79
C GLU A 125 23.56 11.53 5.98
#